data_AF-A0A8J3BU05-F1
#
_entry.id   AF-A0A8J3BU05-F1
#
_cell.length_a   1.000
_cell.length_b   1.000
_cell.length_c   1.000
_cell.angle_alpha   90.00
_cell.angle_beta   90.00
_cell.angle_gamma   90.00
#
_symmetry.space_group_name_H-M   'P 1'
#
loop_
_entity.id
_entity.type
_entity.pdbx_description
1 polymer ?
#
loop_
_entity_poly.entity_id
_entity_poly.type
_entity_poly.pdbx_seq_one_letter_code
_entity_poly.pdbx_strand_id
1 'polypeptide(L)'
;MAEDISNDKDARIQLCRNFLFNLDELAVLSKKDVNALKAFFSKTFINERLPYDRKNTTLPRICSFMGSTNMSSFLNDETGSVRWLCFELKGQIDFAYSKEVDIKSVWTQAYHLAYKNHGFNPELTIQDIRENEERNKKYTRLTTEQELVAKYYEKSTEIEDFLTASDVMVTLSCLNVRLNQVNIGKAFSGFNFQRVKHPKRQVYGYLARPTFNSSPWELELPING
;
A
#
# COMPACT_ATOMS: atom_id res chain seq x y z
N MET A 1 -6.63 12.81 -20.43
CA MET A 1 -5.99 13.96 -19.76
C MET A 1 -5.59 13.47 -18.38
N ALA A 2 -4.29 13.35 -18.12
CA ALA A 2 -3.79 13.10 -16.77
C ALA A 2 -3.95 14.42 -16.00
N GLU A 3 -4.90 14.46 -15.07
CA GLU A 3 -5.11 15.63 -14.22
C GLU A 3 -4.19 15.51 -13.01
N ASP A 4 -3.30 16.49 -12.84
CA ASP A 4 -2.43 16.60 -11.67
C ASP A 4 -3.30 16.84 -10.43
N ILE A 5 -3.45 15.82 -9.60
CA ILE A 5 -4.12 15.90 -8.29
C ILE A 5 -3.13 16.51 -7.30
N SER A 6 -2.71 17.74 -7.57
CA SER A 6 -2.12 18.59 -6.55
C SER A 6 -3.21 18.86 -5.49
N ASN A 7 -2.82 19.21 -4.26
CA ASN A 7 -3.76 19.54 -3.18
C ASN A 7 -4.49 20.89 -3.41
N ASP A 8 -4.74 21.22 -4.66
CA ASP A 8 -5.41 22.41 -5.11
C ASP A 8 -6.93 22.25 -5.00
N LYS A 9 -7.60 23.39 -4.86
CA LYS A 9 -9.04 23.49 -4.69
C LYS A 9 -9.80 22.95 -5.90
N ASP A 10 -9.30 23.21 -7.10
CA ASP A 10 -9.96 22.78 -8.33
C ASP A 10 -9.94 21.25 -8.45
N ALA A 11 -8.82 20.60 -8.11
CA ALA A 11 -8.73 19.14 -8.06
C ALA A 11 -9.80 18.54 -7.12
N ARG A 12 -10.05 19.15 -5.96
CA ARG A 12 -11.09 18.69 -5.02
C ARG A 12 -12.51 18.83 -5.59
N ILE A 13 -12.78 19.91 -6.32
CA ILE A 13 -14.06 20.12 -6.98
C ILE A 13 -14.27 19.09 -8.09
N GLN A 14 -13.22 18.72 -8.81
CA GLN A 14 -13.30 17.69 -9.86
C GLN A 14 -13.71 16.32 -9.31
N LEU A 15 -13.31 15.97 -8.07
CA LEU A 15 -13.74 14.71 -7.42
C LEU A 15 -15.26 14.60 -7.23
N CYS A 16 -15.97 15.73 -7.23
CA CYS A 16 -17.42 15.80 -7.11
C CYS A 16 -18.14 15.86 -8.46
N ARG A 17 -17.42 16.12 -9.56
CA ARG A 17 -18.00 16.32 -10.90
C ARG A 17 -17.72 15.16 -11.85
N ASN A 18 -16.58 14.49 -11.68
CA ASN A 18 -16.17 13.39 -12.55
C ASN A 18 -16.55 12.04 -11.95
N PHE A 19 -17.01 11.12 -12.79
CA PHE A 19 -17.31 9.74 -12.37
C PHE A 19 -16.04 8.88 -12.26
N LEU A 20 -15.04 9.11 -13.10
CA LEU A 20 -13.78 8.36 -13.12
C LEU A 20 -12.59 9.29 -13.34
N PHE A 21 -11.54 9.11 -12.56
CA PHE A 21 -10.25 9.74 -12.72
C PHE A 21 -9.23 8.72 -13.19
N ASN A 22 -8.54 9.00 -14.30
CA ASN A 22 -7.41 8.20 -14.75
C ASN A 22 -6.09 8.82 -14.26
N LEU A 23 -5.36 8.07 -13.45
CA LEU A 23 -4.03 8.37 -12.94
C LEU A 23 -3.02 7.63 -13.83
N ASP A 24 -2.62 8.26 -14.93
CA ASP A 24 -1.52 7.72 -15.74
C ASP A 24 -0.21 7.83 -14.96
N GLU A 25 0.63 6.81 -15.10
CA GLU A 25 1.99 6.75 -14.54
C GLU A 25 2.08 6.80 -13.01
N LEU A 26 1.34 5.92 -12.33
CA LEU A 26 1.40 5.73 -10.87
C LEU A 26 2.83 5.51 -10.33
N ALA A 27 3.73 4.95 -11.14
CA ALA A 27 5.14 4.74 -10.80
C ALA A 27 5.93 6.04 -10.56
N VAL A 28 5.52 7.14 -11.18
CA VAL A 28 6.22 8.44 -11.11
C VAL A 28 5.81 9.23 -9.87
N LEU A 29 4.66 8.89 -9.26
CA LEU A 29 4.15 9.56 -8.08
C LEU A 29 5.07 9.33 -6.88
N SER A 30 5.41 10.42 -6.18
CA SER A 30 6.22 10.32 -4.97
C SER A 30 5.41 9.65 -3.84
N LYS A 31 6.10 9.17 -2.80
CA LYS A 31 5.43 8.64 -1.59
C LYS A 31 4.47 9.66 -0.97
N LYS A 32 4.77 10.97 -1.09
CA LYS A 32 3.92 12.06 -0.61
C LYS A 32 2.63 12.15 -1.42
N ASP A 33 2.71 12.02 -2.73
CA ASP A 33 1.56 12.11 -3.64
C ASP A 33 0.63 10.90 -3.47
N VAL A 34 1.19 9.70 -3.33
CA VAL A 34 0.42 8.48 -3.01
C VAL A 34 -0.33 8.62 -1.69
N ASN A 35 0.29 9.22 -0.66
CA ASN A 35 -0.37 9.46 0.62
C ASN A 35 -1.49 10.52 0.52
N ALA A 36 -1.28 11.57 -0.28
CA ALA A 36 -2.33 12.56 -0.57
C ALA A 36 -3.51 11.92 -1.31
N LEU A 37 -3.24 11.07 -2.31
CA LEU A 37 -4.28 10.30 -3.03
C LEU A 37 -5.09 9.42 -2.09
N LYS A 38 -4.45 8.69 -1.16
CA LYS A 38 -5.17 7.88 -0.15
C LYS A 38 -6.10 8.71 0.72
N ALA A 39 -5.70 9.94 1.05
CA ALA A 39 -6.57 10.86 1.76
C ALA A 39 -7.79 11.23 0.90
N PHE A 40 -7.62 11.46 -0.41
CA PHE A 40 -8.75 11.70 -1.33
C PHE A 40 -9.67 10.49 -1.48
N PHE A 41 -9.11 9.27 -1.56
CA PHE A 41 -9.90 8.03 -1.67
C PHE A 41 -10.85 7.85 -0.48
N SER A 42 -10.44 8.32 0.69
CA SER A 42 -11.19 8.14 1.94
C SER A 42 -12.21 9.26 2.19
N LYS A 43 -12.26 10.32 1.37
CA LYS A 43 -13.23 11.41 1.53
C LYS A 43 -14.59 10.99 0.98
N THR A 44 -15.64 11.17 1.77
CA THR A 44 -17.04 10.97 1.35
C THR A 44 -17.66 12.26 0.83
N PHE A 45 -17.32 13.39 1.44
CA PHE A 45 -17.77 14.72 1.07
C PHE A 45 -16.61 15.69 0.93
N ILE A 46 -16.78 16.67 0.06
CA ILE A 46 -15.86 17.78 -0.17
C ILE A 46 -16.58 19.07 0.21
N ASN A 47 -16.03 19.83 1.16
CA ASN A 47 -16.56 21.13 1.55
C ASN A 47 -15.71 22.23 0.90
N GLU A 48 -16.18 22.78 -0.20
CA GLU A 48 -15.44 23.76 -0.99
C GLU A 48 -16.33 24.88 -1.51
N ARG A 49 -15.74 26.07 -1.72
CA ARG A 49 -16.43 27.19 -2.37
C ARG A 49 -16.32 27.04 -3.88
N LEU A 50 -17.42 26.79 -4.58
CA LEU A 50 -17.39 26.73 -6.03
C LEU A 50 -16.98 28.09 -6.65
N PRO A 51 -16.46 28.09 -7.89
CA PRO A 51 -16.24 29.34 -8.63
C PRO A 51 -17.51 30.20 -8.62
N TYR A 52 -17.36 31.49 -8.34
CA TYR A 52 -18.42 32.49 -8.25
C TYR A 52 -19.42 32.36 -7.09
N ASP A 53 -19.33 31.31 -6.27
CA ASP A 53 -20.14 31.18 -5.06
C ASP A 53 -19.59 32.03 -3.92
N ARG A 54 -20.51 32.58 -3.11
CA ARG A 54 -20.16 33.40 -1.93
C ARG A 54 -19.84 32.57 -0.68
N LYS A 55 -20.36 31.35 -0.60
CA LYS A 55 -20.22 30.45 0.56
C LYS A 55 -19.71 29.08 0.11
N ASN A 56 -19.14 28.34 1.04
CA ASN A 56 -18.76 26.96 0.78
C ASN A 56 -19.99 26.07 0.69
N THR A 57 -19.89 25.04 -0.16
CA THR A 57 -20.90 24.03 -0.35
C THR A 57 -20.29 22.65 -0.09
N THR A 58 -21.02 21.82 0.65
CA THR A 58 -20.67 20.41 0.85
C THR A 58 -21.22 19.60 -0.32
N LEU A 59 -20.33 18.99 -1.10
CA LEU A 59 -20.65 18.18 -2.26
C LEU A 59 -20.25 16.72 -2.00
N PRO A 60 -21.07 15.73 -2.40
CA PRO A 60 -20.67 14.33 -2.33
C PRO A 60 -19.53 14.06 -3.31
N ARG A 61 -18.55 13.26 -2.90
CA ARG A 61 -17.53 12.73 -3.81
C ARG A 61 -18.13 11.55 -4.55
N ILE A 62 -18.14 11.62 -5.88
CA ILE A 62 -18.73 10.57 -6.74
C ILE A 62 -17.71 9.86 -7.62
N CYS A 63 -16.46 10.34 -7.66
CA CYS A 63 -15.45 9.78 -8.54
C CYS A 63 -14.98 8.39 -8.11
N SER A 64 -14.51 7.60 -9.06
CA SER A 64 -13.65 6.44 -8.83
C SER A 64 -12.27 6.73 -9.42
N PHE A 65 -11.25 5.99 -9.00
CA PHE A 65 -9.90 6.15 -9.50
C PHE A 65 -9.47 4.89 -10.23
N MET A 66 -8.86 5.08 -11.39
CA MET A 66 -8.15 4.07 -12.15
C MET A 66 -6.75 4.59 -12.39
N GLY A 67 -5.76 3.71 -12.48
CA GLY A 67 -4.44 4.14 -12.91
C GLY A 67 -3.64 3.00 -13.49
N SER A 68 -2.62 3.38 -14.25
CA SER A 68 -1.73 2.47 -14.95
C SER A 68 -0.30 2.64 -14.43
N THR A 69 0.45 1.54 -14.38
CA THR A 69 1.86 1.54 -13.99
C THR A 69 2.61 0.45 -14.73
N ASN A 70 3.85 0.74 -15.10
CA ASN A 70 4.77 -0.24 -15.67
C ASN A 70 5.60 -0.97 -14.60
N MET A 71 5.49 -0.55 -13.33
CA MET A 71 6.19 -1.20 -12.22
C MET A 71 5.36 -2.35 -11.67
N SER A 72 5.95 -3.55 -11.62
CA SER A 72 5.35 -4.72 -10.98
C SER A 72 5.18 -4.54 -9.46
N SER A 73 6.04 -3.75 -8.82
CA SER A 73 5.95 -3.44 -7.39
C SER A 73 5.91 -1.94 -7.16
N PHE A 74 4.77 -1.40 -6.73
CA PHE A 74 4.57 0.05 -6.53
C PHE A 74 3.90 0.39 -5.20
N LEU A 75 3.34 -0.62 -4.50
CA LEU A 75 2.72 -0.42 -3.20
C LEU A 75 3.80 -0.35 -2.11
N ASN A 76 3.75 0.70 -1.30
CA ASN A 76 4.70 0.95 -0.20
C ASN A 76 3.98 1.18 1.14
N ASP A 77 2.73 0.70 1.28
CA ASP A 77 1.92 0.95 2.48
C ASP A 77 2.24 -0.06 3.59
N GLU A 78 2.79 0.45 4.70
CA GLU A 78 3.05 -0.32 5.93
C GLU A 78 1.75 -0.72 6.66
N THR A 79 0.64 0.00 6.43
CA THR A 79 -0.66 -0.22 7.09
C THR A 79 -1.63 -1.08 6.30
N GLY A 80 -1.17 -1.66 5.18
CA GLY A 80 -1.99 -2.42 4.25
C GLY A 80 -2.46 -1.58 3.05
N SER A 81 -2.62 -2.22 1.90
CA SER A 81 -2.97 -1.55 0.64
C SER A 81 -4.41 -1.83 0.20
N VAL A 82 -5.35 -1.91 1.16
CA VAL A 82 -6.76 -2.27 0.91
C VAL A 82 -7.49 -1.33 -0.06
N ARG A 83 -7.01 -0.09 -0.22
CA ARG A 83 -7.56 0.92 -1.13
C ARG A 83 -7.17 0.68 -2.61
N TRP A 84 -6.32 -0.30 -2.87
CA TRP A 84 -5.87 -0.65 -4.22
C TRP A 84 -6.49 -1.98 -4.64
N LEU A 85 -7.01 -2.03 -5.86
CA LEU A 85 -7.40 -3.26 -6.54
C LEU A 85 -6.43 -3.45 -7.70
N CYS A 86 -5.39 -4.26 -7.48
CA CYS A 86 -4.30 -4.43 -8.45
C CYS A 86 -4.55 -5.59 -9.39
N PHE A 87 -4.41 -5.32 -10.69
CA PHE A 87 -4.53 -6.30 -11.77
C PHE A 87 -3.27 -6.24 -12.64
N GLU A 88 -2.73 -7.41 -12.96
CA GLU A 88 -1.61 -7.56 -13.89
C GLU A 88 -2.13 -7.89 -15.29
N LEU A 89 -1.76 -7.07 -16.27
CA LEU A 89 -2.05 -7.35 -17.68
C LEU A 89 -0.96 -8.27 -18.24
N LYS A 90 -1.29 -9.55 -18.45
CA LYS A 90 -0.34 -10.55 -18.97
C LYS A 90 -0.16 -10.54 -20.49
N GLY A 91 -1.01 -9.81 -21.21
CA GLY A 91 -1.04 -9.78 -22.66
C GLY A 91 -1.88 -8.63 -23.19
N GLN A 92 -2.20 -8.68 -24.48
CA GLN A 92 -3.04 -7.68 -25.12
C GLN A 92 -4.49 -7.79 -24.65
N ILE A 93 -5.17 -6.65 -24.56
CA ILE A 93 -6.60 -6.61 -24.26
C ILE A 93 -7.36 -7.18 -25.46
N ASP A 94 -8.14 -8.23 -25.23
CA ASP A 94 -9.05 -8.76 -26.24
C ASP A 94 -10.29 -7.86 -26.32
N PHE A 95 -10.34 -6.98 -27.33
CA PHE A 95 -11.46 -6.06 -27.54
C PHE A 95 -12.75 -6.74 -28.04
N ALA A 96 -12.73 -8.06 -28.31
CA ALA A 96 -13.93 -8.80 -28.68
C ALA A 96 -14.98 -8.84 -27.55
N TYR A 97 -14.58 -8.55 -26.29
CA TYR A 97 -15.52 -8.42 -25.16
C TYR A 97 -16.69 -7.48 -25.47
N SER A 98 -16.47 -6.45 -26.31
CA SER A 98 -17.50 -5.49 -26.71
C SER A 98 -18.65 -6.10 -27.51
N LYS A 99 -18.43 -7.28 -28.11
CA LYS A 99 -19.46 -8.07 -28.82
C LYS A 99 -20.16 -9.07 -27.89
N GLU A 100 -19.49 -9.50 -26.84
CA GLU A 100 -19.98 -10.51 -25.89
C GLU A 100 -20.76 -9.88 -24.73
N VAL A 101 -20.35 -8.67 -24.32
CA VAL A 101 -20.92 -7.95 -23.19
C VAL A 101 -21.72 -6.76 -23.70
N ASP A 102 -23.04 -6.87 -23.60
CA ASP A 102 -23.93 -5.73 -23.83
C ASP A 102 -23.86 -4.75 -22.64
N ILE A 103 -23.28 -3.58 -22.90
CA ILE A 103 -23.15 -2.52 -21.89
C ILE A 103 -24.51 -2.04 -21.33
N LYS A 104 -25.60 -2.13 -22.11
CA LYS A 104 -26.94 -1.77 -21.62
C LYS A 104 -27.42 -2.75 -20.57
N SER A 105 -27.13 -4.04 -20.76
CA SER A 105 -27.44 -5.09 -19.78
C SER A 105 -26.67 -4.89 -18.48
N VAL A 106 -25.37 -4.52 -18.56
CA VAL A 106 -24.56 -4.15 -17.38
C VAL A 106 -25.18 -2.98 -16.61
N TRP A 107 -25.52 -1.88 -17.29
CA TRP A 107 -26.15 -0.73 -16.65
C TRP A 107 -27.55 -1.03 -16.10
N THR A 108 -28.32 -1.89 -16.78
CA THR A 108 -29.63 -2.34 -16.32
C THR A 108 -29.52 -3.10 -15.00
N GLN A 109 -28.54 -4.01 -14.91
CA GLN A 109 -28.26 -4.74 -13.68
C GLN A 109 -27.78 -3.79 -12.57
N ALA A 110 -26.85 -2.88 -12.86
CA ALA A 110 -26.37 -1.90 -11.90
C ALA A 110 -27.50 -1.01 -11.36
N TYR A 111 -28.39 -0.52 -12.23
CA TYR A 111 -29.57 0.25 -11.83
C TYR A 111 -30.51 -0.57 -10.94
N HIS A 112 -30.77 -1.82 -11.30
CA HIS A 112 -31.61 -2.71 -10.50
C HIS A 112 -31.01 -2.93 -9.10
N LEU A 113 -29.71 -3.24 -9.01
CA LEU A 113 -29.02 -3.42 -7.74
C LEU A 113 -29.04 -2.16 -6.89
N ALA A 114 -28.79 -0.99 -7.48
CA ALA A 114 -28.73 0.28 -6.75
C ALA A 114 -30.10 0.79 -6.27
N TYR A 115 -31.16 0.63 -7.08
CA TYR A 115 -32.45 1.31 -6.84
C TYR A 115 -33.64 0.39 -6.61
N LYS A 116 -33.53 -0.91 -6.92
CA LYS A 116 -34.63 -1.88 -6.77
C LYS A 116 -34.34 -2.95 -5.73
N ASN A 117 -33.09 -3.34 -5.56
CA ASN A 117 -32.70 -4.31 -4.55
C ASN A 117 -32.31 -3.63 -3.23
N HIS A 118 -33.25 -3.55 -2.28
CA HIS A 118 -33.02 -2.92 -0.97
C HIS A 118 -32.00 -3.66 -0.07
N GLY A 119 -31.66 -4.90 -0.38
CA GLY A 119 -30.68 -5.70 0.36
C GLY A 119 -29.27 -5.68 -0.24
N PHE A 120 -29.07 -4.99 -1.36
CA PHE A 120 -27.76 -4.93 -2.01
C PHE A 120 -26.82 -4.00 -1.23
N ASN A 121 -25.65 -4.53 -0.86
CA ASN A 121 -24.56 -3.76 -0.28
C ASN A 121 -23.41 -3.70 -1.29
N PRO A 122 -23.03 -2.51 -1.80
CA PRO A 122 -21.92 -2.36 -2.73
C PRO A 122 -20.54 -2.42 -2.06
N GLU A 123 -20.47 -2.39 -0.73
CA GLU A 123 -19.21 -2.42 0.01
C GLU A 123 -18.58 -3.81 0.01
N LEU A 124 -17.25 -3.83 -0.08
CA LEU A 124 -16.48 -5.07 0.04
C LEU A 124 -16.67 -5.71 1.41
N THR A 125 -16.87 -7.03 1.43
CA THR A 125 -16.93 -7.78 2.68
C THR A 125 -15.55 -7.90 3.32
N ILE A 126 -15.49 -8.30 4.60
CA ILE A 126 -14.22 -8.58 5.30
C ILE A 126 -13.41 -9.64 4.54
N GLN A 127 -14.09 -10.62 3.94
CA GLN A 127 -13.43 -11.66 3.16
C GLN A 127 -12.82 -11.10 1.87
N ASP A 128 -13.56 -10.26 1.14
CA ASP A 128 -13.06 -9.60 -0.07
C ASP A 128 -11.85 -8.73 0.23
N ILE A 129 -11.86 -8.01 1.37
CA ILE A 129 -10.73 -7.18 1.81
C ILE A 129 -9.50 -8.06 2.06
N ARG A 130 -9.64 -9.19 2.76
CA ARG A 130 -8.53 -10.11 3.03
C ARG A 130 -7.95 -10.70 1.76
N GLU A 131 -8.79 -11.14 0.83
CA GLU A 131 -8.36 -11.66 -0.46
C GLU A 131 -7.64 -10.60 -1.29
N ASN A 132 -8.14 -9.36 -1.24
CA ASN A 132 -7.48 -8.23 -1.88
C ASN A 132 -6.11 -7.93 -1.27
N GLU A 133 -5.97 -7.95 0.06
CA GLU A 133 -4.68 -7.79 0.71
C GLU A 133 -3.69 -8.87 0.32
N GLU A 134 -4.12 -10.13 0.28
CA GLU A 134 -3.28 -11.26 -0.14
C GLU A 134 -2.81 -11.09 -1.60
N ARG A 135 -3.71 -10.68 -2.50
CA ARG A 135 -3.37 -10.34 -3.89
C ARG A 135 -2.36 -9.20 -3.94
N ASN A 136 -2.57 -8.16 -3.13
CA ASN A 136 -1.74 -6.96 -3.12
C ASN A 136 -0.32 -7.19 -2.60
N LYS A 137 -0.08 -8.22 -1.77
CA LYS A 137 1.28 -8.58 -1.31
C LYS A 137 2.28 -8.73 -2.46
N LYS A 138 1.83 -9.23 -3.62
CA LYS A 138 2.69 -9.42 -4.81
C LYS A 138 3.18 -8.11 -5.43
N TYR A 139 2.44 -7.02 -5.23
CA TYR A 139 2.77 -5.70 -5.78
C TYR A 139 3.37 -4.77 -4.72
N THR A 140 3.58 -5.27 -3.50
CA THR A 140 4.26 -4.54 -2.41
C THR A 140 5.76 -4.59 -2.59
N ARG A 141 6.40 -3.42 -2.54
CA ARG A 141 7.85 -3.29 -2.53
C ARG A 141 8.34 -3.27 -1.08
N LEU A 142 9.31 -4.13 -0.78
CA LEU A 142 10.00 -4.09 0.50
C LEU A 142 11.01 -2.94 0.53
N THR A 143 11.17 -2.31 1.70
CA THR A 143 12.31 -1.42 1.92
C THR A 143 13.59 -2.24 2.08
N THR A 144 14.74 -1.62 1.88
CA THR A 144 16.04 -2.25 2.09
C THR A 144 16.16 -2.85 3.49
N GLU A 145 15.68 -2.16 4.53
CA GLU A 145 15.66 -2.69 5.89
C GLU A 145 14.73 -3.91 6.03
N GLN A 146 13.58 -3.93 5.34
CA GLN A 146 12.70 -5.09 5.32
C GLN A 146 13.33 -6.29 4.63
N GLU A 147 14.00 -6.09 3.49
CA GLU A 147 14.72 -7.16 2.78
C GLU A 147 15.82 -7.76 3.67
N LEU A 148 16.61 -6.90 4.33
CA LEU A 148 17.68 -7.36 5.22
C LEU A 148 17.14 -8.05 6.47
N VAL A 149 16.10 -7.52 7.10
CA VAL A 149 15.47 -8.19 8.25
C VAL A 149 14.91 -9.55 7.86
N ALA A 150 14.24 -9.65 6.71
CA ALA A 150 13.70 -10.92 6.22
C ALA A 150 14.79 -11.94 5.86
N LYS A 151 15.95 -11.48 5.37
CA LYS A 151 17.08 -12.35 5.00
C LYS A 151 17.88 -12.84 6.22
N TYR A 152 18.12 -11.95 7.18
CA TYR A 152 19.13 -12.13 8.21
C TYR A 152 18.60 -12.46 9.61
N TYR A 153 17.28 -12.40 9.81
CA TYR A 153 16.68 -12.60 11.13
C TYR A 153 15.42 -13.47 11.08
N GLU A 154 15.29 -14.31 12.10
CA GLU A 154 14.11 -15.14 12.35
C GLU A 154 13.46 -14.76 13.68
N LYS A 155 12.16 -15.04 13.81
CA LYS A 155 11.41 -14.77 15.04
C LYS A 155 11.92 -15.67 16.17
N SER A 156 12.11 -15.08 17.34
CA SER A 156 12.46 -15.81 18.56
C SER A 156 11.49 -15.47 19.70
N THR A 157 11.42 -16.36 20.68
CA THR A 157 10.72 -16.17 21.96
C THR A 157 11.69 -15.97 23.12
N GLU A 158 12.98 -16.19 22.90
CA GLU A 158 14.00 -16.18 23.94
C GLU A 158 14.51 -14.75 24.18
N ILE A 159 14.73 -14.40 25.45
CA ILE A 159 15.20 -13.05 25.83
C ILE A 159 16.68 -12.84 25.46
N GLU A 160 17.42 -13.93 25.29
CA GLU A 160 18.80 -13.97 24.82
C GLU A 160 18.93 -13.42 23.40
N ASP A 161 17.91 -13.59 22.56
CA ASP A 161 17.82 -13.07 21.20
C ASP A 161 17.27 -11.62 21.15
N PHE A 162 17.32 -10.90 22.28
CA PHE A 162 16.89 -9.51 22.35
C PHE A 162 17.86 -8.60 21.58
N LEU A 163 17.32 -7.86 20.62
CA LEU A 163 18.07 -6.87 19.84
C LEU A 163 17.27 -5.57 19.73
N THR A 164 17.98 -4.44 19.81
CA THR A 164 17.41 -3.14 19.43
C THR A 164 17.61 -2.87 17.94
N ALA A 165 16.84 -1.94 17.39
CA ALA A 165 17.05 -1.50 16.00
C ALA A 165 18.45 -0.88 15.79
N SER A 166 19.06 -0.31 16.84
CA SER A 166 20.44 0.19 16.80
C SER A 166 21.45 -0.95 16.73
N ASP A 167 21.25 -2.02 17.52
CA ASP A 167 22.13 -3.20 17.49
C ASP A 167 22.15 -3.80 16.09
N VAL A 168 20.97 -3.98 15.48
CA VAL A 168 20.83 -4.50 14.11
C VAL A 168 21.51 -3.60 13.09
N MET A 169 21.38 -2.27 13.21
CA MET A 169 22.09 -1.34 12.33
C MET A 169 23.61 -1.51 12.44
N VAL A 170 24.15 -1.64 13.65
CA VAL A 170 25.58 -1.84 13.87
C VAL A 170 26.03 -3.16 13.27
N THR A 171 25.30 -4.25 13.51
CA THR A 171 25.62 -5.58 12.96
C THR A 171 25.61 -5.58 11.43
N LEU A 172 24.60 -4.97 10.81
CA LEU A 172 24.46 -4.93 9.34
C LEU A 172 25.31 -3.84 8.68
N SER A 173 25.95 -2.95 9.44
CA SER A 173 26.79 -1.86 8.89
C SER A 173 27.92 -2.36 7.99
N CYS A 174 28.41 -3.58 8.24
CA CYS A 174 29.44 -4.25 7.45
C CYS A 174 29.06 -4.51 5.99
N LEU A 175 27.77 -4.46 5.65
CA LEU A 175 27.27 -4.57 4.27
C LEU A 175 27.43 -3.26 3.48
N ASN A 176 27.86 -2.17 4.13
CA ASN A 176 28.05 -0.85 3.53
C ASN A 176 26.77 -0.28 2.88
N VAL A 177 25.60 -0.64 3.42
CA VAL A 177 24.30 -0.13 3.00
C VAL A 177 23.85 0.99 3.95
N ARG A 178 23.26 2.06 3.41
CA ARG A 178 22.68 3.13 4.24
C ARG A 178 21.36 2.66 4.83
N LEU A 179 21.33 2.42 6.13
CA LEU A 179 20.15 1.95 6.86
C LEU A 179 19.59 3.03 7.78
N ASN A 180 18.27 3.01 7.97
CA ASN A 180 17.59 3.88 8.91
C ASN A 180 17.05 3.09 10.11
N GLN A 181 17.41 3.50 11.33
CA GLN A 181 17.00 2.82 12.57
C GLN A 181 15.48 2.71 12.70
N VAL A 182 14.74 3.75 12.31
CA VAL A 182 13.28 3.79 12.39
C VAL A 182 12.69 2.78 11.41
N ASN A 183 13.24 2.68 10.19
CA ASN A 183 12.78 1.70 9.20
C ASN A 183 13.10 0.26 9.60
N ILE A 184 14.22 0.00 10.30
CA ILE A 184 14.51 -1.32 10.88
C ILE A 184 13.43 -1.70 11.91
N GLY A 185 13.09 -0.78 12.82
CA GLY A 185 12.02 -1.02 13.79
C GLY A 185 10.66 -1.28 13.13
N LYS A 186 10.36 -0.53 12.06
CA LYS A 186 9.15 -0.75 11.23
C LYS A 186 9.19 -2.10 10.51
N ALA A 187 10.33 -2.54 10.01
CA ALA A 187 10.49 -3.84 9.37
C ALA A 187 10.17 -4.99 10.34
N PHE A 188 10.74 -4.98 11.55
CA PHE A 188 10.42 -5.98 12.57
C PHE A 188 8.94 -5.98 12.95
N SER A 189 8.36 -4.79 13.12
CA SER A 189 6.93 -4.66 13.43
C SER A 189 6.06 -5.21 12.28
N GLY A 190 6.39 -4.87 11.02
CA GLY A 190 5.66 -5.31 9.84
C GLY A 190 5.73 -6.82 9.59
N PHE A 191 6.83 -7.48 9.99
CA PHE A 191 6.93 -8.94 9.96
C PHE A 191 6.40 -9.62 11.22
N ASN A 192 5.79 -8.88 12.15
CA ASN A 192 5.23 -9.40 13.40
C ASN A 192 6.27 -10.10 14.30
N PHE A 193 7.44 -9.47 14.49
CA PHE A 193 8.38 -9.87 15.54
C PHE A 193 7.90 -9.36 16.91
N GLN A 194 8.19 -10.11 17.97
CA GLN A 194 7.74 -9.76 19.31
C GLN A 194 8.55 -8.59 19.87
N ARG A 195 7.88 -7.48 20.20
CA ARG A 195 8.49 -6.31 20.83
C ARG A 195 8.38 -6.42 22.35
N VAL A 196 9.51 -6.32 23.06
CA VAL A 196 9.56 -6.45 24.53
C VAL A 196 10.40 -5.33 25.15
N LYS A 197 10.17 -5.05 26.45
CA LYS A 197 11.04 -4.18 27.25
C LYS A 197 12.06 -5.05 27.98
N HIS A 198 13.34 -4.83 27.74
CA HIS A 198 14.38 -5.62 28.38
C HIS A 198 14.42 -5.35 29.90
N PRO A 199 14.36 -6.39 30.76
CA PRO A 199 14.18 -6.23 32.21
C PRO A 199 15.33 -5.47 32.89
N LYS A 200 16.58 -5.74 32.50
CA LYS A 200 17.77 -5.07 33.06
C LYS A 200 18.06 -3.70 32.42
N ARG A 201 18.09 -3.62 31.09
CA ARG A 201 18.46 -2.41 30.34
C ARG A 201 17.35 -1.35 30.26
N GLN A 202 16.10 -1.71 30.58
CA GLN A 202 14.92 -0.82 30.56
C GLN A 202 14.63 -0.17 29.18
N VAL A 203 15.15 -0.74 28.09
CA VAL A 203 14.92 -0.30 26.71
C VAL A 203 13.99 -1.26 25.97
N TYR A 204 13.27 -0.75 24.97
CA TYR A 204 12.45 -1.57 24.07
C TYR A 204 13.27 -2.11 22.91
N GLY A 205 13.02 -3.36 22.53
CA GLY A 205 13.62 -4.03 21.39
C GLY A 205 12.75 -5.18 20.89
N TYR A 206 13.32 -6.04 20.06
CA TYR A 206 12.65 -7.15 19.41
C TYR A 206 13.35 -8.47 19.75
N LEU A 207 12.59 -9.55 19.82
CA LEU A 207 13.13 -10.90 19.93
C LEU A 207 13.37 -11.45 18.53
N ALA A 208 14.62 -11.41 18.09
CA ALA A 208 15.02 -11.72 16.72
C ALA A 208 16.37 -12.45 16.72
N ARG A 209 16.38 -13.69 16.25
CA ARG A 209 17.58 -14.51 16.18
C ARG A 209 18.28 -14.29 14.83
N PRO A 210 19.56 -13.91 14.80
CA PRO A 210 20.33 -13.86 13.55
C PRO A 210 20.41 -15.24 12.88
N THR A 211 20.37 -15.27 11.56
CA THR A 211 20.57 -16.50 10.76
C THR A 211 22.04 -16.80 10.45
N PHE A 212 22.94 -15.93 10.88
CA PHE A 212 24.40 -16.02 10.75
C PHE A 212 25.06 -16.10 12.12
N ASN A 213 26.30 -16.60 12.20
CA ASN A 213 26.99 -16.76 13.47
C ASN A 213 27.75 -15.49 13.88
N SER A 214 28.64 -15.00 13.01
CA SER A 214 29.51 -13.86 13.32
C SER A 214 29.25 -12.67 12.39
N SER A 215 29.03 -12.91 11.11
CA SER A 215 28.80 -11.86 10.13
C SER A 215 27.77 -12.22 9.06
N PRO A 216 26.94 -11.26 8.60
CA PRO A 216 26.08 -11.42 7.43
C PRO A 216 26.80 -11.94 6.18
N TRP A 217 28.11 -11.62 6.02
CA TRP A 217 28.93 -12.06 4.89
C TRP A 217 29.03 -13.59 4.76
N GLU A 218 28.86 -14.34 5.85
CA GLU A 218 28.85 -15.81 5.84
C GLU A 218 27.78 -16.38 4.91
N LEU A 219 26.69 -15.64 4.70
CA LEU A 219 25.55 -16.05 3.87
C LEU A 219 25.62 -15.53 2.43
N GLU A 220 26.55 -14.61 2.12
CA GLU A 220 26.73 -14.04 0.77
C GLU A 220 27.83 -14.76 -0.02
N LEU A 221 28.64 -15.60 0.63
CA LEU A 221 29.62 -16.42 -0.05
C LEU A 221 28.90 -17.58 -0.76
N PRO A 222 29.21 -17.86 -2.05
CA PRO A 222 28.66 -19.03 -2.71
C PRO A 222 29.01 -20.26 -1.89
N ILE A 223 28.02 -21.14 -1.68
CA ILE A 223 28.27 -22.49 -1.19
C ILE A 223 29.13 -23.14 -2.28
N ASN A 224 30.44 -23.13 -2.08
CA ASN A 224 31.36 -23.91 -2.90
C ASN A 224 31.00 -25.39 -2.70
N GLY A 225 30.37 -25.96 -3.72
CA GLY A 225 30.10 -27.38 -3.90
C GLY A 225 29.96 -27.69 -5.37
#